data_AF-A0A8T4SE69-F1
#
_entry.id   AF-A0A8T4SE69-F1
#
_cell.length_a   1.000
_cell.length_b   1.000
_cell.length_c   1.000
_cell.angle_alpha   90.00
_cell.angle_beta   90.00
_cell.angle_gamma   90.00
#
_symmetry.space_group_name_H-M   'P 1'
#
loop_
_entity.id
_entity.type
_entity.pdbx_description
1 polymer ?
#
loop_
_entity_poly.entity_id
_entity_poly.type
_entity_poly.pdbx_seq_one_letter_code
_entity_poly.pdbx_strand_id
1 'polypeptide(L)'
;MKVIDFFKDLFNKVLKNEINVKKFDKDFNAAFFNDTFMEPISRAEFHIIDELWGYLEFYEPNKRKRESWEMLIDEKKVLRRVKIALNKLKKLERQVKK
;
A
#
# COMPACT_ATOMS: atom_id res chain seq x y z
N MET A 1 -1.18 -12.74 13.64
CA MET A 1 -0.41 -11.56 13.18
C MET A 1 -1.44 -10.49 12.89
N LYS A 2 -1.31 -9.28 13.45
CA LYS A 2 -2.32 -8.24 13.18
C LYS A 2 -2.35 -7.93 11.69
N VAL A 3 -3.53 -7.68 11.15
CA VAL A 3 -3.72 -7.28 9.73
C VAL A 3 -2.78 -6.14 9.34
N ILE A 4 -2.65 -5.15 10.22
CA ILE A 4 -1.80 -4.00 9.94
C ILE A 4 -0.31 -4.36 9.87
N ASP A 5 0.12 -5.40 10.58
CA ASP A 5 1.52 -5.86 10.54
C ASP A 5 1.80 -6.61 9.24
N PHE A 6 0.80 -7.32 8.69
CA PHE A 6 0.88 -7.85 7.33
C PHE A 6 1.10 -6.75 6.29
N PHE A 7 0.29 -5.67 6.32
CA PHE A 7 0.47 -4.56 5.38
C PHE A 7 1.85 -3.89 5.54
N LYS A 8 2.33 -3.68 6.77
CA LYS A 8 3.67 -3.16 7.01
C LYS A 8 4.76 -4.07 6.44
N ASP A 9 4.65 -5.39 6.62
CA ASP A 9 5.59 -6.36 6.05
C ASP A 9 5.59 -6.28 4.52
N LEU A 10 4.41 -6.26 3.91
CA LEU A 10 4.24 -6.12 2.47
C LEU A 10 4.85 -4.80 1.94
N PHE A 11 4.65 -3.68 2.65
CA PHE A 11 5.27 -2.39 2.33
C PHE A 11 6.80 -2.43 2.43
N ASN A 12 7.36 -3.10 3.44
CA ASN A 12 8.80 -3.23 3.57
C ASN A 12 9.38 -4.10 2.46
N LYS A 13 8.72 -5.22 2.10
CA LYS A 13 9.14 -6.11 1.01
C LYS A 13 9.26 -5.38 -0.32
N VAL A 14 8.26 -4.58 -0.70
CA VAL A 14 8.30 -3.82 -1.96
C VAL A 14 9.32 -2.68 -1.90
N LEU A 15 9.47 -1.99 -0.77
CA LEU A 15 10.47 -0.92 -0.61
C LEU A 15 11.92 -1.43 -0.60
N LYS A 16 12.15 -2.67 -0.15
CA LYS A 16 13.44 -3.34 -0.18
C LYS A 16 13.71 -4.11 -1.48
N ASN A 17 12.79 -4.03 -2.45
CA ASN A 17 12.88 -4.75 -3.71
C ASN A 17 12.92 -6.28 -3.57
N GLU A 18 12.37 -6.82 -2.46
CA GLU A 18 12.17 -8.26 -2.26
C GLU A 18 11.00 -8.79 -3.11
N ILE A 19 10.05 -7.91 -3.43
CA ILE A 19 8.99 -8.11 -4.42
C ILE A 19 8.91 -6.89 -5.33
N ASN A 20 8.52 -7.09 -6.59
CA ASN A 20 8.26 -5.98 -7.52
C ASN A 20 6.86 -5.37 -7.30
N VAL A 21 6.61 -4.19 -7.87
CA VAL A 21 5.33 -3.48 -7.69
C VAL A 21 4.13 -4.25 -8.26
N LYS A 22 4.30 -5.06 -9.31
CA LYS A 22 3.21 -5.89 -9.84
C LYS A 22 2.77 -6.97 -8.85
N LYS A 23 3.72 -7.64 -8.20
CA LYS A 23 3.43 -8.64 -7.16
C LYS A 23 2.85 -7.97 -5.91
N PHE A 24 3.42 -6.83 -5.52
CA PHE A 24 2.90 -6.00 -4.43
C PHE A 24 1.42 -5.63 -4.64
N ASP A 25 1.08 -5.08 -5.81
CA ASP A 25 -0.29 -4.69 -6.17
C ASP A 25 -1.27 -5.86 -6.07
N LYS A 26 -0.89 -7.03 -6.62
CA LYS A 26 -1.71 -8.24 -6.53
C LYS A 26 -1.92 -8.70 -5.08
N ASP A 27 -0.84 -8.82 -4.32
CA ASP A 27 -0.89 -9.30 -2.94
C ASP A 27 -1.62 -8.30 -2.02
N PHE A 28 -1.48 -7.00 -2.29
CA PHE A 28 -2.18 -5.92 -1.60
C PHE A 28 -3.69 -5.98 -1.85
N ASN A 29 -4.13 -6.03 -3.11
CA ASN A 29 -5.56 -6.12 -3.44
C ASN A 29 -6.18 -7.40 -2.89
N ALA A 30 -5.48 -8.53 -2.98
CA ALA A 30 -5.93 -9.79 -2.40
C ALA A 30 -6.13 -9.67 -0.88
N ALA A 31 -5.33 -8.87 -0.18
CA ALA A 31 -5.50 -8.63 1.25
C ALA A 31 -6.57 -7.57 1.56
N PHE A 32 -6.68 -6.53 0.74
CA PHE A 32 -7.66 -5.45 0.92
C PHE A 32 -9.10 -5.92 0.72
N PHE A 33 -9.35 -6.83 -0.23
CA PHE A 33 -10.69 -7.32 -0.59
C PHE A 33 -11.06 -8.69 -0.01
N ASN A 34 -10.14 -9.40 0.64
CA ASN A 34 -10.54 -10.64 1.32
C ASN A 34 -11.29 -10.32 2.62
N ASP A 35 -12.50 -10.86 2.75
CA ASP A 35 -13.26 -10.90 4.00
C ASP A 35 -12.53 -11.61 5.14
N THR A 36 -11.41 -12.29 4.85
CA THR A 36 -10.59 -13.00 5.84
C THR A 36 -9.88 -12.06 6.84
N PHE A 37 -9.90 -10.74 6.63
CA PHE A 37 -9.29 -9.75 7.51
C PHE A 37 -10.28 -9.08 8.46
N MET A 38 -11.23 -9.85 9.03
CA MET A 38 -12.14 -9.43 10.11
C MET A 38 -11.46 -9.09 11.45
N GLU A 39 -10.13 -8.98 11.49
CA GLU A 39 -9.46 -8.41 12.64
C GLU A 39 -9.58 -6.87 12.58
N PRO A 40 -10.04 -6.21 13.67
CA PRO A 40 -10.30 -4.78 13.64
C PRO A 40 -9.00 -4.00 13.49
N ILE A 41 -8.78 -3.42 12.31
CA ILE A 41 -7.89 -2.28 12.16
C ILE A 41 -8.61 -1.02 12.63
N SER A 42 -7.88 -0.08 13.21
CA SER A 42 -8.45 1.20 13.60
C SER A 42 -8.88 1.99 12.36
N ARG A 43 -9.85 2.91 12.53
CA ARG A 43 -10.29 3.81 11.43
C ARG A 43 -9.12 4.58 10.81
N ALA A 44 -8.14 4.98 11.61
CA ALA A 44 -6.96 5.70 11.14
C ALA A 44 -6.03 4.81 10.30
N GLU A 45 -5.85 3.54 10.69
CA GLU A 45 -5.11 2.56 9.90
C GLU A 45 -5.82 2.26 8.59
N PHE A 46 -7.14 1.99 8.62
CA PHE A 46 -7.95 1.75 7.43
C PHE A 46 -7.80 2.89 6.42
N HIS A 47 -7.94 4.15 6.86
CA HIS A 47 -7.83 5.29 5.97
C HIS A 47 -6.46 5.40 5.27
N ILE A 48 -5.37 4.99 5.92
CA ILE A 48 -4.04 4.97 5.30
C ILE A 48 -3.95 3.87 4.23
N ILE A 49 -4.52 2.70 4.50
CA ILE A 49 -4.53 1.58 3.55
C ILE A 49 -5.42 1.92 2.35
N ASP A 50 -6.61 2.47 2.59
CA ASP A 50 -7.57 2.91 1.57
C ASP A 50 -6.99 4.02 0.66
N GLU A 51 -6.30 5.01 1.24
CA GLU A 51 -5.60 6.05 0.46
C GLU A 51 -4.54 5.42 -0.47
N LEU A 52 -3.80 4.42 0.00
CA LEU A 52 -2.79 3.75 -0.82
C LEU A 52 -3.43 2.90 -1.92
N TRP A 53 -4.54 2.23 -1.61
CA TRP A 53 -5.32 1.46 -2.57
C TRP A 53 -5.76 2.33 -3.76
N GLY A 54 -6.31 3.53 -3.49
CA GLY A 54 -6.69 4.47 -4.55
C GLY A 54 -5.53 4.93 -5.44
N TYR A 55 -4.27 4.89 -4.98
CA TYR A 55 -3.12 5.11 -5.88
C TYR A 55 -2.80 3.88 -6.73
N LEU A 56 -2.95 2.68 -6.17
CA LEU A 56 -2.68 1.42 -6.87
C LEU A 56 -3.64 1.19 -8.04
N GLU A 57 -4.87 1.67 -7.94
CA GLU A 57 -5.83 1.63 -9.07
C GLU A 57 -5.31 2.31 -10.34
N PHE A 58 -4.42 3.31 -10.20
CA PHE A 58 -3.83 4.02 -11.32
C PHE A 58 -2.45 3.50 -11.72
N TYR A 59 -1.96 2.42 -11.10
CA TYR A 59 -0.68 1.86 -11.46
C TYR A 59 -0.74 1.20 -12.85
N GLU A 60 0.14 1.63 -13.75
CA GLU A 60 0.31 0.99 -15.05
C GLU A 60 1.81 0.87 -15.34
N PRO A 61 2.39 -0.33 -15.45
CA PRO A 61 3.82 -0.52 -15.74
C PRO A 61 4.23 -0.08 -17.17
N ASN A 62 3.32 -0.10 -18.14
CA ASN A 62 3.62 0.25 -19.52
C ASN A 62 3.71 1.77 -19.75
N LYS A 63 4.90 2.25 -20.09
CA LYS A 63 5.16 3.68 -20.34
C LYS A 63 4.26 4.28 -21.44
N ARG A 64 4.06 3.56 -22.55
CA ARG A 64 3.24 4.06 -23.68
C ARG A 64 1.78 4.26 -23.27
N LYS A 65 1.25 3.37 -22.43
CA LYS A 65 -0.11 3.53 -21.89
C LYS A 65 -0.21 4.72 -20.94
N ARG A 66 0.80 4.97 -20.11
CA ARG A 66 0.83 6.16 -19.24
C ARG A 66 0.88 7.47 -20.04
N GLU A 67 1.58 7.49 -21.17
CA GLU A 67 1.60 8.65 -22.06
C GLU A 67 0.23 8.96 -22.68
N SER A 68 -0.65 7.95 -22.80
CA SER A 68 -2.02 8.13 -23.29
C SER A 68 -3.01 8.61 -22.21
N TRP A 69 -2.71 8.46 -20.92
CA TRP A 69 -3.60 8.75 -19.80
C TRP A 69 -2.80 9.35 -18.63
N GLU A 70 -2.85 10.68 -18.47
CA GLU A 70 -2.04 11.43 -17.49
C GLU A 70 -2.25 11.02 -16.02
N MET A 71 -3.40 10.42 -15.70
CA MET A 71 -3.72 9.96 -14.35
C MET A 71 -2.95 8.71 -13.94
N LEU A 72 -2.42 7.93 -14.90
CA LEU A 72 -1.69 6.70 -14.62
C LEU A 72 -0.33 6.98 -13.98
N ILE A 73 0.04 6.15 -13.02
CA ILE A 73 1.25 6.32 -12.23
C ILE A 73 2.26 5.22 -12.49
N ASP A 74 3.54 5.60 -12.39
CA ASP A 74 4.66 4.67 -12.54
C ASP A 74 5.04 4.02 -11.20
N GLU A 75 5.95 3.05 -11.30
CA GLU A 75 6.51 2.34 -10.15
C GLU A 75 7.13 3.30 -9.11
N LYS A 76 7.83 4.34 -9.55
CA LYS A 76 8.46 5.31 -8.64
C LYS A 76 7.42 6.03 -7.79
N LYS A 77 6.30 6.43 -8.39
CA LYS A 77 5.20 7.09 -7.67
C LYS A 77 4.50 6.12 -6.71
N VAL A 78 4.32 4.85 -7.07
CA VAL A 78 3.82 3.82 -6.14
C VAL A 78 4.76 3.67 -4.94
N LEU A 79 6.06 3.44 -5.15
CA LEU A 79 7.04 3.28 -4.07
C LEU A 79 7.08 4.49 -3.14
N ARG A 80 6.96 5.70 -3.68
CA ARG A 80 6.84 6.93 -2.88
C ARG A 80 5.60 6.91 -1.97
N ARG A 81 4.45 6.47 -2.49
CA ARG A 81 3.20 6.37 -1.72
C ARG A 81 3.26 5.29 -0.65
N VAL A 82 3.84 4.13 -0.96
CA VAL A 82 4.10 3.06 0.02
C VAL A 82 4.97 3.58 1.19
N LYS A 83 6.04 4.32 0.89
CA LYS A 83 6.89 4.93 1.93
C LYS A 83 6.13 5.93 2.81
N ILE A 84 5.24 6.73 2.22
CA ILE A 84 4.38 7.67 2.97
C ILE A 84 3.42 6.90 3.89
N ALA A 85 2.74 5.87 3.36
CA ALA A 85 1.81 5.04 4.14
C ALA A 85 2.51 4.37 5.33
N LEU A 86 3.67 3.73 5.09
CA LEU A 86 4.46 3.10 6.15
C LEU A 86 4.88 4.10 7.24
N ASN A 87 5.27 5.32 6.86
CA ASN A 87 5.62 6.36 7.81
C ASN A 87 4.41 6.87 8.63
N LYS A 88 3.23 6.98 8.01
CA LYS A 88 1.99 7.34 8.72
C LYS A 88 1.64 6.26 9.76
N LEU A 89 1.71 4.98 9.40
CA LEU A 89 1.46 3.87 10.33
C LEU A 89 2.43 3.87 11.52
N LYS A 90 3.73 4.03 11.27
CA LYS A 90 4.75 4.11 12.35
C LYS A 90 4.51 5.28 13.29
N LYS A 91 3.94 6.40 12.80
CA LYS A 91 3.60 7.55 13.65
C LYS A 91 2.39 7.25 14.55
N LEU A 92 1.36 6.59 14.03
CA LEU A 92 0.19 6.18 14.82
C LEU A 92 0.59 5.27 15.99
N GLU A 93 1.44 4.27 15.75
CA GLU A 93 1.91 3.37 16.83
C GLU A 93 2.65 4.09 17.96
N ARG A 94 3.39 5.17 17.64
CA ARG A 94 4.11 5.96 18.64
C ARG A 94 3.17 6.83 19.47
N GLN A 95 2.01 7.20 18.94
CA GLN A 95 1.01 7.99 19.66
C GLN A 95 0.19 7.13 20.63
N VAL A 96 -0.07 5.87 20.28
CA VAL A 96 -0.81 4.93 21.15
C VAL A 96 0.02 4.44 22.34
N LYS A 97 1.36 4.53 22.27
CA LYS A 97 2.29 4.11 23.33
C LYS A 97 2.64 5.20 24.36
N LYS A 98 2.10 6.41 24.21
CA LYS A 98 2.25 7.52 25.15
C LYS A 98 0.99 7.67 25.98
#